data_AF-A0A9Q4MVV2-F1
#
_entry.id   AF-A0A9Q4MVV2-F1
#
_cell.length_a   1.000
_cell.length_b   1.000
_cell.length_c   1.000
_cell.angle_alpha   90.00
_cell.angle_beta   90.00
_cell.angle_gamma   90.00
#
_symmetry.space_group_name_H-M   'P 1'
#
loop_
_entity.id
_entity.type
_entity.pdbx_description
1 polymer ?
#
loop_
_entity_poly.entity_id
_entity_poly.type
_entity_poly.pdbx_seq_one_letter_code
_entity_poly.pdbx_strand_id
1 'polypeptide(L)'
;LIDCYVRQDTVSGMVRWLYDLYERTRDTAAVQFFMEANFMQDVILDEFEAEGNLRGYQLPIMPDKRKKPDKLQRIEAVSPLWERGFVFYNEKLKESPDMQTGIEQTLALERGSRIHDDAPDADEGAIWMLQRNSRQESFQPVFGKRPTAKNIW
;
A
#
# COMPACT_ATOMS: atom_id res chain seq x y z
N LEU A 1 -6.68 -1.75 -7.19
CA LEU A 1 -5.30 -2.01 -7.61
C LEU A 1 -5.06 -1.43 -9.01
N ILE A 2 -4.24 -0.38 -9.09
CA ILE A 2 -3.91 0.31 -10.35
C ILE A 2 -2.79 -0.42 -11.09
N ASP A 3 -1.76 -0.84 -10.38
CA ASP A 3 -0.56 -1.52 -10.87
C ASP A 3 0.03 -2.36 -9.72
N CYS A 4 0.82 -3.39 -10.02
CA CYS A 4 1.44 -4.25 -9.01
C CYS A 4 2.74 -4.90 -9.49
N TYR A 5 3.58 -5.30 -8.53
CA TYR A 5 4.83 -6.02 -8.74
C TYR A 5 4.88 -7.22 -7.80
N VAL A 6 4.69 -8.44 -8.33
CA VAL A 6 4.48 -9.66 -7.51
C VAL A 6 5.44 -10.79 -7.91
N ARG A 7 6.18 -10.63 -9.00
CA ARG A 7 7.19 -11.59 -9.46
C ARG A 7 8.36 -11.76 -8.49
N GLN A 8 8.98 -12.94 -8.53
CA GLN A 8 10.25 -13.20 -7.85
C GLN A 8 11.39 -12.49 -8.58
N ASP A 9 11.97 -11.48 -7.94
CA ASP A 9 13.05 -10.67 -8.51
C ASP A 9 14.02 -10.19 -7.42
N THR A 10 15.11 -9.56 -7.85
CA THR A 10 16.10 -8.88 -7.00
C THR A 10 15.53 -7.64 -6.31
N VAL A 11 16.12 -7.27 -5.18
CA VAL A 11 15.78 -6.02 -4.46
C VAL A 11 15.95 -4.81 -5.38
N SER A 12 17.05 -4.73 -6.15
CA SER A 12 17.29 -3.64 -7.08
C SER A 12 16.20 -3.55 -8.17
N GLY A 13 15.70 -4.69 -8.66
CA GLY A 13 14.60 -4.72 -9.64
C GLY A 13 13.29 -4.19 -9.06
N MET A 14 12.95 -4.58 -7.83
CA MET A 14 11.82 -4.01 -7.08
C MET A 14 11.96 -2.51 -6.88
N VAL A 15 13.13 -2.03 -6.45
CA VAL A 15 13.40 -0.60 -6.22
C VAL A 15 13.23 0.20 -7.52
N ARG A 16 13.82 -0.27 -8.63
CA ARG A 16 13.65 0.35 -9.95
C ARG A 16 12.19 0.47 -10.36
N TRP A 17 11.41 -0.60 -10.16
CA TRP A 17 9.99 -0.58 -10.49
C TRP A 17 9.21 0.48 -9.70
N LEU A 18 9.53 0.68 -8.42
CA LEU A 18 8.90 1.72 -7.59
C LEU A 18 9.24 3.13 -8.06
N TYR A 19 10.49 3.38 -8.46
CA TYR A 19 10.87 4.64 -9.08
C TYR A 19 10.17 4.85 -10.43
N ASP A 20 10.11 3.83 -11.28
CA ASP A 20 9.40 3.89 -12.57
C ASP A 20 7.88 4.13 -12.38
N LEU A 21 7.28 3.54 -11.34
CA LEU A 21 5.90 3.83 -10.95
C LEU A 21 5.75 5.30 -10.60
N TYR A 22 6.60 5.82 -9.70
CA TYR A 22 6.53 7.22 -9.28
C TYR A 22 6.68 8.17 -10.47
N GLU A 23 7.66 7.96 -11.34
CA GLU A 23 7.90 8.80 -12.52
C GLU A 23 6.70 8.83 -13.48
N ARG A 24 6.07 7.68 -13.71
CA ARG A 24 4.88 7.59 -14.57
C ARG A 24 3.65 8.26 -13.97
N THR A 25 3.56 8.35 -12.63
CA THR A 25 2.36 8.86 -11.96
C THR A 25 2.50 10.27 -11.39
N ARG A 26 3.71 10.79 -11.18
CA ARG A 26 3.96 12.02 -10.40
C ARG A 26 3.22 13.27 -10.90
N ASP A 27 2.98 13.36 -12.21
CA ASP A 27 2.28 14.51 -12.83
C ASP A 27 0.75 14.34 -12.82
N THR A 28 0.26 13.16 -12.44
CA THR A 28 -1.17 12.80 -12.42
C THR A 28 -1.71 12.62 -11.00
N ALA A 29 -0.91 12.05 -10.10
CA ALA A 29 -1.32 11.74 -8.73
C ALA A 29 -0.13 11.77 -7.77
N ALA A 30 -0.39 12.24 -6.55
CA ALA A 30 0.54 12.09 -5.44
C ALA A 30 0.51 10.65 -4.92
N VAL A 31 1.66 10.00 -4.86
CA VAL A 31 1.80 8.62 -4.35
C VAL A 31 2.48 8.65 -2.99
N GLN A 32 1.89 7.94 -2.02
CA GLN A 32 2.50 7.70 -0.72
C GLN A 32 3.08 6.28 -0.69
N PHE A 33 4.38 6.15 -0.43
CA PHE A 33 5.03 4.86 -0.31
C PHE A 33 5.10 4.44 1.16
N PHE A 34 4.58 3.25 1.45
CA PHE A 34 4.67 2.64 2.78
C PHE A 34 5.42 1.31 2.66
N MET A 35 6.34 1.07 3.59
CA MET A 35 7.10 -0.16 3.68
C MET A 35 6.99 -0.73 5.08
N GLU A 36 6.79 -2.05 5.21
CA GLU A 36 6.75 -2.67 6.53
C GLU A 36 8.07 -2.48 7.27
N ALA A 37 8.00 -2.14 8.56
CA ALA A 37 9.18 -1.77 9.35
C ALA A 37 10.27 -2.84 9.36
N ASN A 38 9.91 -4.12 9.26
CA ASN A 38 10.87 -5.22 9.17
C ASN A 38 11.73 -5.20 7.89
N PHE A 39 11.23 -4.58 6.82
CA PHE A 39 11.96 -4.40 5.56
C PHE A 39 12.78 -3.11 5.54
N MET A 40 12.70 -2.26 6.56
CA MET A 40 13.54 -1.05 6.68
C MET A 40 14.97 -1.39 7.16
N GLN A 41 15.43 -2.63 7.01
CA GLN A 41 16.80 -3.02 7.30
C GLN A 41 17.75 -2.47 6.23
N ASP A 42 19.02 -2.26 6.62
CA ASP A 42 20.03 -1.50 5.86
C ASP A 42 20.09 -1.85 4.38
N VAL A 43 20.04 -3.13 4.00
CA VAL A 43 20.18 -3.59 2.61
C VAL A 43 19.14 -3.01 1.65
N ILE A 44 17.87 -2.91 2.06
CA ILE A 44 16.82 -2.38 1.16
C ILE A 44 16.93 -0.86 1.04
N LEU A 45 17.23 -0.18 2.15
CA LEU A 45 17.41 1.27 2.15
C LEU A 45 18.64 1.70 1.34
N ASP A 46 19.72 0.93 1.40
CA ASP A 46 20.93 1.15 0.60
C ASP A 46 20.63 1.08 -0.90
N GLU A 47 19.79 0.13 -1.33
CA GLU A 47 19.37 0.01 -2.74
C GLU A 47 18.48 1.18 -3.17
N PHE A 48 17.58 1.66 -2.31
CA PHE A 48 16.80 2.88 -2.58
C PHE A 48 17.71 4.11 -2.67
N GLU A 49 18.69 4.23 -1.77
CA GLU A 49 19.65 5.34 -1.80
C GLU A 49 20.46 5.31 -3.10
N ALA A 50 20.97 4.13 -3.48
CA ALA A 50 21.74 3.93 -4.71
C ALA A 50 20.94 4.30 -5.95
N GLU A 51 19.72 3.77 -6.11
CA GLU A 51 18.86 4.11 -7.25
C GLU A 51 18.46 5.60 -7.24
N GLY A 52 18.19 6.16 -6.06
CA GLY A 52 17.86 7.58 -5.93
C GLY A 52 19.01 8.51 -6.30
N ASN A 53 20.26 8.11 -6.00
CA ASN A 53 21.45 8.82 -6.44
C ASN A 53 21.62 8.78 -7.95
N LEU A 54 21.26 7.66 -8.60
CA LEU A 54 21.26 7.55 -10.07
C LEU A 54 20.21 8.44 -10.73
N ARG A 55 19.01 8.55 -10.13
CA ARG A 55 17.89 9.35 -10.68
C ARG A 55 17.89 10.81 -10.25
N GLY A 56 18.70 11.17 -9.25
CA GLY A 56 18.83 12.53 -8.74
C GLY A 56 17.77 12.94 -7.71
N TYR A 57 17.02 11.99 -7.15
CA TYR A 57 16.07 12.23 -6.06
C TYR A 57 15.79 10.96 -5.25
N GLN A 58 15.42 11.12 -3.98
CA GLN A 58 15.08 10.01 -3.08
C GLN A 58 13.56 9.85 -2.99
N LEU A 59 13.07 8.60 -3.03
CA LEU A 59 11.64 8.34 -2.84
C LEU A 59 11.25 8.56 -1.37
N PRO A 60 10.11 9.23 -1.09
CA PRO A 60 9.62 9.41 0.27
C PRO A 60 8.94 8.13 0.78
N ILE A 61 9.73 7.24 1.38
CA ILE A 61 9.25 5.96 1.95
C ILE A 61 8.94 6.13 3.43
N MET A 62 7.74 5.75 3.84
CA MET A 62 7.30 5.78 5.23
C MET A 62 7.26 4.37 5.83
N PRO A 63 7.78 4.17 7.05
CA PRO A 63 7.68 2.87 7.71
C PRO A 63 6.26 2.63 8.26
N ASP A 64 5.68 1.47 7.94
CA ASP A 64 4.52 0.93 8.64
C ASP A 64 4.97 0.23 9.92
N LYS A 65 4.88 0.97 11.05
CA LYS A 65 5.31 0.53 12.38
C LYS A 65 4.19 -0.14 13.21
N ARG A 66 3.04 -0.45 12.61
CA ARG A 66 1.91 -1.02 13.36
C ARG A 66 2.25 -2.42 13.89
N LYS A 67 1.79 -2.74 15.10
CA LYS A 67 1.86 -4.11 15.62
C LYS A 67 0.78 -4.95 14.94
N LYS A 68 1.19 -5.67 13.89
CA LYS A 68 0.28 -6.47 13.08
C LYS A 68 -0.11 -7.77 13.83
N PRO A 69 -1.41 -8.14 13.91
CA PRO A 69 -1.83 -9.48 14.33
C PRO A 69 -1.42 -10.51 13.26
N ASP A 70 -1.78 -11.79 13.41
CA ASP A 70 -1.40 -12.83 12.44
C ASP A 70 -1.79 -12.47 10.99
N LYS A 71 -0.91 -12.79 10.03
CA LYS A 71 -1.02 -12.35 8.61
C LYS A 71 -2.35 -12.77 8.00
N LEU A 72 -2.71 -14.04 8.19
CA LEU A 72 -3.95 -14.57 7.65
C LEU A 72 -5.19 -13.93 8.27
N GLN A 73 -5.19 -13.69 9.58
CA GLN A 73 -6.29 -13.01 10.26
C GLN A 73 -6.51 -11.58 9.76
N ARG A 74 -5.43 -10.86 9.40
CA ARG A 74 -5.55 -9.52 8.82
C ARG A 74 -6.24 -9.55 7.46
N ILE A 75 -5.81 -10.47 6.59
CA ILE A 75 -6.37 -10.59 5.25
C ILE A 75 -7.82 -11.09 5.33
N GLU A 76 -8.14 -12.06 6.19
CA GLU A 76 -9.52 -12.48 6.46
C GLU A 76 -10.39 -11.30 6.93
N ALA A 77 -9.84 -10.37 7.72
CA ALA A 77 -10.60 -9.21 8.20
C ALA A 77 -10.94 -8.19 7.09
N VAL A 78 -10.15 -8.12 6.02
CA VAL A 78 -10.41 -7.24 4.86
C VAL A 78 -11.16 -7.95 3.72
N SER A 79 -11.28 -9.28 3.73
CA SER A 79 -11.97 -10.08 2.70
C SER A 79 -13.39 -9.57 2.35
N PRO A 80 -14.22 -9.07 3.29
CA PRO A 80 -15.56 -8.60 2.95
C PRO A 80 -15.59 -7.39 2.01
N LEU A 81 -14.48 -6.65 1.87
CA LEU A 81 -14.38 -5.55 0.90
C LEU A 81 -14.33 -6.08 -0.53
N TRP A 82 -13.66 -7.21 -0.77
CA TRP A 82 -13.68 -7.87 -2.08
C TRP A 82 -15.06 -8.47 -2.38
N GLU A 83 -15.64 -9.19 -1.42
CA GLU A 83 -16.96 -9.83 -1.57
C GLU A 83 -18.07 -8.82 -1.92
N ARG A 84 -17.96 -7.60 -1.39
CA ARG A 84 -18.91 -6.51 -1.63
C ARG A 84 -18.56 -5.64 -2.84
N GLY A 85 -17.49 -5.95 -3.56
CA GLY A 85 -17.07 -5.23 -4.76
C GLY A 85 -16.51 -3.83 -4.49
N PHE A 86 -15.87 -3.61 -3.35
CA PHE A 86 -15.17 -2.34 -3.06
C PHE A 86 -13.71 -2.33 -3.53
N VAL A 87 -13.16 -3.49 -3.90
CA VAL A 87 -11.81 -3.60 -4.46
C VAL A 87 -11.92 -3.85 -5.96
N PHE A 88 -11.26 -3.00 -6.74
CA PHE A 88 -11.27 -3.05 -8.21
C PHE A 88 -9.86 -3.29 -8.73
N TYR A 89 -9.73 -4.13 -9.76
CA TYR A 89 -8.46 -4.39 -10.43
C TYR A 89 -8.43 -3.69 -11.79
N ASN A 90 -7.27 -3.19 -12.20
CA ASN A 90 -7.10 -2.52 -13.48
C ASN A 90 -7.23 -3.52 -14.64
N GLU A 91 -8.34 -3.44 -15.38
CA GLU A 91 -8.65 -4.32 -16.50
C GLU A 91 -7.55 -4.35 -17.57
N LYS A 92 -6.87 -3.22 -17.80
CA LYS A 92 -5.79 -3.13 -18.79
C LYS A 92 -4.58 -4.00 -18.43
N LEU A 93 -4.39 -4.31 -17.16
CA LEU A 93 -3.29 -5.13 -16.65
C LEU A 93 -3.74 -6.55 -16.32
N LYS A 94 -4.98 -6.95 -16.64
CA LYS A 94 -5.51 -8.28 -16.32
C LYS A 94 -4.62 -9.43 -16.82
N GLU A 95 -4.03 -9.28 -18.00
CA GLU A 95 -3.16 -10.30 -18.61
C GLU A 95 -1.68 -10.13 -18.21
N SER A 96 -1.36 -9.19 -17.31
CA SER A 96 0.01 -9.04 -16.84
C SER A 96 0.37 -10.20 -15.88
N PRO A 97 1.60 -10.74 -15.96
CA PRO A 97 2.02 -11.81 -15.08
C PRO A 97 1.91 -11.47 -13.59
N ASP A 98 2.23 -10.23 -13.20
CA ASP A 98 2.13 -9.79 -11.80
C ASP A 98 0.67 -9.72 -11.32
N MET A 99 -0.26 -9.27 -12.17
CA MET A 99 -1.66 -9.18 -11.82
C MET A 99 -2.29 -10.56 -11.67
N GLN A 100 -2.00 -11.47 -12.61
CA GLN A 100 -2.44 -12.86 -12.53
C GLN A 100 -1.90 -13.55 -11.28
N THR A 101 -0.59 -13.42 -11.03
CA THR A 101 0.06 -13.99 -9.84
C THR A 101 -0.54 -13.42 -8.55
N GLY A 102 -0.76 -12.10 -8.48
CA GLY A 102 -1.36 -11.47 -7.31
C GLY A 102 -2.78 -11.96 -7.03
N ILE A 103 -3.61 -12.08 -8.07
CA ILE A 103 -4.97 -12.61 -7.96
C ILE A 103 -4.94 -14.08 -7.54
N GLU A 104 -4.06 -14.90 -8.11
CA GLU A 104 -3.88 -16.30 -7.71
C GLU A 104 -3.49 -16.43 -6.24
N GLN A 105 -2.56 -15.61 -5.75
CA GLN A 105 -2.18 -15.56 -4.34
C GLN A 105 -3.36 -15.19 -3.44
N THR A 106 -4.17 -14.20 -3.83
CA THR A 106 -5.38 -13.81 -3.08
C THR A 106 -6.43 -14.92 -3.04
N LEU A 107 -6.66 -15.62 -4.16
CA LEU A 107 -7.68 -16.67 -4.26
C LEU A 107 -7.25 -17.98 -3.60
N ALA A 108 -5.96 -18.27 -3.56
CA ALA A 108 -5.40 -19.49 -2.98
C ALA A 108 -5.14 -19.39 -1.46
N LEU A 109 -5.55 -18.28 -0.84
CA LEU A 109 -5.34 -18.01 0.56
C LEU A 109 -6.20 -18.93 1.43
N GLU A 110 -5.58 -19.87 2.13
CA GLU A 110 -6.24 -20.80 3.04
C GLU A 110 -5.42 -21.05 4.31
N ARG A 111 -6.11 -21.37 5.41
CA ARG A 111 -5.47 -21.75 6.69
C ARG A 111 -4.57 -22.97 6.51
N GLY A 112 -3.26 -22.79 6.74
CA GLY A 112 -2.27 -23.86 6.63
C GLY A 112 -1.71 -24.07 5.21
N SER A 113 -2.07 -23.20 4.26
CA SER A 113 -1.46 -23.17 2.94
C SER A 113 0.01 -22.75 3.03
N ARG A 114 0.85 -23.31 2.14
CA ARG A 114 2.26 -22.92 1.95
C ARG A 114 2.45 -21.97 0.76
N ILE A 115 1.34 -21.51 0.18
CA ILE A 115 1.34 -20.63 -1.00
C ILE A 115 1.74 -19.21 -0.56
N HIS A 116 2.40 -18.48 -1.45
CA HIS A 116 2.75 -17.09 -1.24
C HIS A 116 1.50 -16.23 -0.98
N ASP A 117 1.59 -15.38 0.04
CA ASP A 117 0.50 -14.53 0.50
C ASP A 117 0.95 -13.05 0.58
N ASP A 118 1.98 -12.69 -0.18
CA ASP A 118 2.58 -11.36 -0.19
C ASP A 118 1.69 -10.32 -0.88
N ALA A 119 1.07 -10.67 -2.00
CA ALA A 119 0.14 -9.77 -2.69
C ALA A 119 -1.10 -9.41 -1.84
N PRO A 120 -1.86 -10.38 -1.27
CA PRO A 120 -3.00 -10.03 -0.43
C PRO A 120 -2.60 -9.30 0.87
N ASP A 121 -1.39 -9.50 1.39
CA ASP A 121 -0.89 -8.75 2.54
C ASP A 121 -0.52 -7.30 2.21
N ALA A 122 0.08 -7.07 1.03
CA ALA A 122 0.33 -5.73 0.53
C ALA A 122 -0.98 -4.96 0.30
N ASP A 123 -1.99 -5.62 -0.28
CA ASP A 123 -3.34 -5.08 -0.45
C ASP A 123 -4.00 -4.73 0.90
N GLU A 124 -3.90 -5.61 1.91
CA GLU A 124 -4.39 -5.34 3.27
C GLU A 124 -3.72 -4.10 3.87
N GLY A 125 -2.40 -3.99 3.75
CA GLY A 125 -1.65 -2.82 4.21
C GLY A 125 -2.12 -1.52 3.54
N ALA A 126 -2.31 -1.53 2.22
CA ALA A 126 -2.79 -0.39 1.47
C ALA A 126 -4.23 0.01 1.87
N ILE A 127 -5.13 -0.97 1.98
CA ILE A 127 -6.52 -0.75 2.43
C ILE A 127 -6.54 -0.14 3.83
N TRP A 128 -5.73 -0.66 4.75
CA TRP A 128 -5.65 -0.16 6.11
C TRP A 128 -5.22 1.31 6.16
N MET A 129 -4.18 1.68 5.40
CA MET A 129 -3.71 3.07 5.31
C MET A 129 -4.78 3.99 4.70
N LEU A 130 -5.44 3.54 3.63
CA LEU A 130 -6.51 4.30 2.97
C LEU A 130 -7.65 4.59 3.93
N GLN A 131 -8.17 3.58 4.63
CA GLN A 131 -9.28 3.77 5.59
C GLN A 131 -8.95 4.72 6.74
N ARG A 132 -7.67 4.80 7.15
CA ARG A 132 -7.23 5.72 8.20
C ARG A 132 -7.17 7.16 7.71
N ASN A 133 -6.64 7.37 6.51
CA ASN A 133 -6.50 8.69 5.90
C ASN A 133 -7.85 9.23 5.40
N SER A 134 -8.76 8.34 5.00
CA SER A 134 -10.07 8.70 4.44
C SER A 134 -11.20 8.64 5.45
N ARG A 135 -10.95 8.77 6.77
CA ARG A 135 -12.03 8.91 7.75
C ARG A 135 -12.85 10.15 7.39
N GLN A 136 -13.91 9.96 6.62
CA GLN A 136 -14.96 10.94 6.45
C GLN A 136 -15.55 11.17 7.84
N GLU A 137 -15.22 12.31 8.45
CA GLU A 137 -16.09 12.88 9.45
C GLU A 137 -17.33 13.35 8.71
N SER A 138 -18.36 12.51 8.64
CA SER A 138 -19.71 12.97 8.33
C SER A 138 -20.20 13.78 9.54
N PHE A 139 -19.69 15.00 9.70
CA PHE A 139 -20.26 15.93 10.66
C PHE A 139 -21.44 16.65 9.99
N GLN A 140 -22.54 16.82 10.73
CA GLN A 140 -23.55 17.79 10.30
C GLN A 140 -22.93 19.19 10.42
N PRO A 141 -22.81 19.96 9.34
CA PRO A 141 -22.30 21.33 9.43
C PRO A 141 -23.24 22.15 10.32
N VAL A 142 -22.70 22.62 11.45
CA VAL A 142 -23.40 23.55 12.33
C VAL A 142 -23.10 24.96 11.86
N PHE A 143 -24.11 25.65 11.33
CA PHE A 143 -24.01 27.06 11.02
C PHE A 143 -24.23 27.88 12.29
N GLY A 144 -23.24 28.64 12.72
CA GLY A 144 -23.32 29.49 13.91
C GLY A 144 -22.09 30.37 14.08
N LYS A 145 -22.21 31.43 14.91
CA LYS A 145 -21.05 32.24 15.30
C LYS A 145 -20.08 31.36 16.08
N ARG A 146 -18.80 31.37 15.68
CA ARG A 146 -17.72 30.69 16.41
C ARG A 146 -17.74 31.18 17.87
N PRO A 147 -17.92 30.29 18.86
CA PRO A 147 -17.84 30.69 20.26
C PRO A 147 -16.46 31.28 20.52
N THR A 148 -16.40 32.42 21.18
CA THR A 148 -15.15 33.02 21.63
C THR A 148 -14.45 32.01 22.54
N ALA A 149 -13.17 31.72 22.26
CA ALA A 149 -12.37 30.79 23.05
C ALA A 149 -12.37 31.26 24.51
N LYS A 150 -12.85 30.41 25.44
CA LYS A 150 -12.93 30.74 26.88
C LYS A 150 -11.62 30.59 27.64
N ASN A 151 -10.50 30.27 26.97
CA ASN A 151 -9.20 30.14 27.61
C ASN A 151 -8.12 30.66 26.65
N ILE A 152 -7.80 31.94 26.78
CA ILE A 152 -6.49 32.48 26.42
C ILE A 152 -5.74 32.51 27.75
N TRP A 153 -4.79 31.59 27.90
CA TRP A 153 -3.76 31.63 28.95
C TRP A 153 -2.42 31.93 28.27
#